data_AF-A0AA96V2E0-F1
#
_entry.id   AF-A0AA96V2E0-F1
#
_cell.length_a   1.000
_cell.length_b   1.000
_cell.length_c   1.000
_cell.angle_alpha   90.00
_cell.angle_beta   90.00
_cell.angle_gamma   90.00
#
_symmetry.space_group_name_H-M   'P 1'
#
loop_
_entity.id
_entity.type
_entity.pdbx_description
1 polymer ?
#
loop_
_entity_poly.entity_id
_entity_poly.type
_entity_poly.pdbx_seq_one_letter_code
_entity_poly.pdbx_strand_id
1 'polypeptide(L)'
;MLTVAQTKQTSIELKENYRISELTPEVICADLRINDRELNKVLEMVNPDPTTVWRVRDYMERKIKEQGKTPAPYSALITNIWYRYD
;
A
#
# COMPACT_ATOMS: atom_id res chain seq x y z
N MET A 1 10.43 6.92 -11.66
CA MET A 1 9.70 7.89 -10.80
C MET A 1 8.28 8.01 -11.36
N LEU A 2 7.25 8.07 -10.53
CA LEU A 2 5.86 8.19 -11.01
C LEU A 2 5.58 9.61 -11.50
N THR A 3 4.80 9.74 -12.57
CA THR A 3 4.22 11.03 -12.97
C THR A 3 3.15 11.48 -11.98
N VAL A 4 2.78 12.77 -11.99
CA VAL A 4 1.70 13.30 -11.12
C VAL A 4 0.39 12.50 -11.28
N ALA A 5 0.02 12.16 -12.52
CA ALA A 5 -1.16 11.35 -12.80
C ALA A 5 -1.05 9.94 -12.20
N GLN A 6 0.10 9.27 -12.38
CA GLN A 6 0.36 7.95 -11.80
C GLN A 6 0.39 7.98 -10.27
N THR A 7 0.94 9.03 -9.65
CA THR A 7 0.95 9.22 -8.19
C THR A 7 -0.47 9.31 -7.65
N LYS A 8 -1.32 10.15 -8.28
CA LYS A 8 -2.73 10.28 -7.90
C LYS A 8 -3.49 8.96 -8.06
N GLN A 9 -3.27 8.28 -9.18
CA GLN A 9 -3.90 6.98 -9.44
C GLN A 9 -3.46 5.91 -8.44
N THR A 10 -2.17 5.86 -8.11
CA THR A 10 -1.62 4.93 -7.10
C THR A 10 -2.22 5.17 -5.72
N SER A 11 -2.41 6.44 -5.33
CA SER A 11 -3.10 6.78 -4.07
C SER A 11 -4.54 6.26 -4.05
N ILE A 12 -5.29 6.42 -5.14
CA ILE A 12 -6.66 5.89 -5.26
C ILE A 12 -6.67 4.37 -5.10
N GLU A 13 -5.77 3.67 -5.80
CA GLU A 13 -5.65 2.20 -5.75
C GLU A 13 -5.25 1.67 -4.37
N LEU A 14 -4.33 2.37 -3.68
CA LEU A 14 -3.95 2.05 -2.30
C LEU A 14 -5.12 2.23 -1.32
N LYS A 15 -5.87 3.33 -1.43
CA LYS A 15 -7.05 3.58 -0.59
C LYS A 15 -8.17 2.58 -0.84
N GLU A 16 -8.37 2.16 -2.09
CA GLU A 16 -9.37 1.15 -2.41
C GLU A 16 -9.00 -0.20 -1.82
N ASN A 17 -7.73 -0.62 -1.94
CA ASN A 17 -7.27 -1.85 -1.30
C ASN A 17 -7.33 -1.77 0.24
N TYR A 18 -7.01 -0.61 0.82
CA TYR A 18 -7.22 -0.37 2.24
C TYR A 18 -8.68 -0.60 2.65
N ARG A 19 -9.63 -0.02 1.89
CA ARG A 19 -11.07 -0.20 2.12
C ARG A 19 -11.51 -1.66 1.99
N ILE A 20 -11.04 -2.39 0.98
CA ILE A 20 -11.35 -3.82 0.76
C ILE A 20 -10.81 -4.69 1.90
N SER A 21 -9.63 -4.34 2.41
CA SER A 21 -8.95 -5.11 3.47
C SER A 21 -9.72 -5.11 4.80
N GLU A 22 -10.55 -4.11 5.06
CA GLU A 22 -11.28 -3.92 6.34
C GLU A 22 -10.36 -3.94 7.57
N LEU A 23 -9.05 -3.69 7.37
CA LEU A 23 -8.08 -3.60 8.45
C LEU A 23 -8.11 -2.20 9.06
N THR A 24 -7.88 -2.14 10.37
CA THR A 24 -7.71 -0.85 11.05
C THR A 24 -6.27 -0.35 10.89
N PRO A 25 -6.03 0.98 10.96
CA PRO A 25 -4.67 1.53 10.90
C PRO A 25 -3.73 0.90 11.93
N GLU A 26 -4.23 0.64 13.14
CA GLU A 26 -3.44 0.08 14.25
C GLU A 26 -2.89 -1.30 13.91
N VAL A 27 -3.70 -2.15 13.26
CA VAL A 27 -3.26 -3.49 12.82
C VAL A 27 -2.20 -3.39 11.74
N ILE A 28 -2.37 -2.51 10.76
CA ILE A 28 -1.40 -2.32 9.67
C ILE A 28 -0.07 -1.80 10.23
N CYS A 29 -0.14 -0.76 11.07
CA CYS A 29 1.01 -0.14 11.71
C CYS A 29 1.78 -1.14 12.58
N ALA A 30 1.07 -1.95 13.38
CA ALA A 30 1.68 -2.97 14.22
C ALA A 30 2.38 -4.08 13.40
N ASP A 31 1.67 -4.68 12.43
CA ASP A 31 2.20 -5.78 11.60
C ASP A 31 3.40 -5.31 10.75
N LEU A 32 3.36 -4.07 10.25
CA LEU A 32 4.43 -3.49 9.43
C LEU A 32 5.48 -2.74 10.23
N ARG A 33 5.33 -2.60 11.56
CA ARG A 33 6.23 -1.79 12.40
C ARG A 33 6.46 -0.38 11.84
N ILE A 34 5.39 0.25 11.36
CA ILE A 34 5.35 1.66 10.92
C ILE A 34 4.40 2.43 11.83
N ASN A 35 4.42 3.76 11.74
CA ASN A 35 3.45 4.60 12.45
C ASN A 35 2.36 5.16 11.52
N ASP A 36 1.31 5.74 12.11
CA ASP A 36 0.16 6.28 11.37
C ASP A 36 0.53 7.37 10.37
N ARG A 37 1.59 8.15 10.65
CA ARG A 37 2.06 9.19 9.73
C ARG A 37 2.67 8.56 8.48
N GLU A 38 3.43 7.48 8.62
CA GLU A 38 4.00 6.75 7.49
C GLU A 38 2.91 6.07 6.66
N LEU A 39 1.95 5.42 7.32
CA LEU A 39 0.81 4.82 6.63
C LEU A 39 0.01 5.87 5.85
N ASN A 40 -0.30 7.03 6.46
CA ASN A 40 -1.00 8.12 5.78
C ASN A 40 -0.21 8.68 4.59
N LYS A 41 1.12 8.84 4.70
CA LYS A 41 1.95 9.26 3.56
C LYS A 41 1.86 8.28 2.40
N VAL A 42 1.82 6.97 2.67
CA VAL A 42 1.65 5.94 1.64
C VAL A 42 0.26 6.04 1.01
N LEU A 43 -0.80 6.06 1.81
CA LEU A 43 -2.18 6.11 1.32
C LEU A 43 -2.44 7.38 0.49
N GLU A 44 -1.90 8.51 0.89
CA GLU A 44 -2.02 9.79 0.16
C GLU A 44 -0.96 9.96 -0.93
N MET A 45 0.05 9.09 -0.99
CA MET A 45 1.23 9.23 -1.84
C MET A 45 1.94 10.60 -1.71
N VAL A 46 1.98 11.16 -0.49
CA VAL A 46 2.62 12.46 -0.19
C VAL A 46 4.01 12.23 0.40
N ASN A 47 5.02 12.23 -0.47
CA ASN A 47 6.42 11.97 -0.13
C ASN A 47 6.62 10.72 0.78
N PRO A 48 6.08 9.55 0.39
CA PRO A 48 6.29 8.32 1.15
C PRO A 48 7.69 7.76 0.91
N ASP A 49 8.16 6.97 1.86
CA ASP A 49 9.32 6.10 1.63
C ASP A 49 8.94 4.99 0.62
N PRO A 50 9.66 4.84 -0.50
CA PRO A 50 9.32 3.86 -1.53
C PRO A 50 9.27 2.41 -1.02
N THR A 51 10.15 2.03 -0.09
CA THR A 51 10.15 0.69 0.50
C THR A 51 8.85 0.45 1.27
N THR A 52 8.40 1.44 2.04
CA THR A 52 7.16 1.39 2.81
C THR A 52 5.93 1.30 1.91
N VAL A 53 5.91 1.97 0.75
CA VAL A 53 4.83 1.83 -0.24
C VAL A 53 4.67 0.36 -0.67
N TRP A 54 5.78 -0.30 -1.02
CA TRP A 54 5.75 -1.70 -1.43
C TRP A 54 5.35 -2.64 -0.30
N ARG A 55 5.84 -2.40 0.93
CA ARG A 55 5.45 -3.18 2.12
C ARG A 55 3.94 -3.11 2.35
N VAL A 56 3.36 -1.91 2.31
CA VAL A 56 1.91 -1.70 2.49
C VAL A 56 1.12 -2.37 1.37
N ARG A 57 1.55 -2.22 0.11
CA ARG A 57 0.91 -2.85 -1.06
C ARG A 57 0.87 -4.38 -0.91
N ASP A 58 2.01 -5.01 -0.67
CA ASP A 58 2.10 -6.47 -0.59
C ASP A 58 1.34 -7.03 0.61
N TYR A 59 1.39 -6.29 1.73
CA TYR A 59 0.64 -6.62 2.93
C TYR A 59 -0.88 -6.58 2.69
N MET A 60 -1.40 -5.51 2.05
CA MET A 60 -2.82 -5.42 1.71
C MET A 60 -3.25 -6.55 0.79
N GLU A 61 -2.52 -6.81 -0.30
CA GLU A 61 -2.87 -7.90 -1.21
C GLU A 61 -2.92 -9.25 -0.50
N ARG A 62 -1.93 -9.54 0.34
CA ARG A 62 -1.88 -10.78 1.10
C ARG A 62 -3.07 -10.89 2.05
N LYS A 63 -3.33 -9.87 2.86
CA LYS A 63 -4.43 -9.90 3.85
C LYS A 63 -5.80 -9.97 3.18
N ILE A 64 -6.01 -9.29 2.06
CA ILE A 64 -7.26 -9.36 1.28
C ILE A 64 -7.46 -10.79 0.76
N LYS A 65 -6.42 -11.43 0.20
CA LYS A 65 -6.48 -12.81 -0.27
C LYS A 65 -6.70 -13.82 0.85
N GLU A 66 -6.07 -13.62 2.02
CA GLU A 66 -6.29 -14.45 3.22
C GLU A 66 -7.75 -14.41 3.70
N GLN A 67 -8.47 -13.30 3.46
CA GLN A 67 -9.90 -13.18 3.72
C GLN A 67 -10.80 -13.78 2.62
N GLY A 68 -10.22 -14.37 1.56
CA GLY A 68 -10.96 -14.88 0.41
C GLY A 68 -11.54 -13.79 -0.51
N LYS A 69 -11.08 -12.54 -0.37
CA LYS A 69 -11.48 -11.39 -1.20
C LYS A 69 -10.49 -11.18 -2.36
N THR A 70 -10.89 -10.39 -3.34
CA THR A 70 -10.05 -10.02 -4.50
C THR A 70 -9.52 -8.60 -4.31
N PRO A 71 -8.17 -8.37 -4.31
CA PRO A 71 -7.61 -7.02 -4.24
C PRO A 71 -7.89 -6.24 -5.53
N ALA A 72 -8.00 -4.92 -5.39
CA ALA A 72 -8.08 -4.03 -6.55
C ALA A 72 -6.72 -3.99 -7.26
N PRO A 73 -6.69 -4.03 -8.61
CA PRO A 73 -5.45 -4.05 -9.35
C PRO A 73 -4.69 -2.73 -9.22
N TYR A 74 -3.36 -2.83 -9.29
CA TYR A 74 -2.49 -1.65 -9.37
C TYR A 74 -2.07 -1.39 -10.82
N SER A 75 -2.13 -0.13 -11.24
CA SER A 75 -1.70 0.29 -12.58
C SER A 75 -0.20 0.59 -12.65
N ALA A 76 0.40 1.04 -11.55
CA ALA A 76 1.82 1.40 -11.47
C ALA A 76 2.65 0.45 -10.58
N LEU A 77 2.06 -0.12 -9.52
CA LEU A 77 2.73 -1.03 -8.58
C LEU A 77 2.60 -2.50 -9.02
N ILE A 78 3.04 -2.82 -10.24
CA ILE A 78 2.87 -4.15 -10.86
C ILE A 78 3.92 -5.16 -10.40
N THR A 79 5.19 -4.75 -10.31
CA THR A 79 6.29 -5.66 -9.93
C THR A 79 7.35 -4.94 -9.13
N ASN A 80 7.70 -5.47 -7.95
CA ASN A 80 8.78 -4.97 -7.13
C ASN A 80 10.10 -5.66 -7.50
N ILE A 81 10.93 -4.99 -8.33
CA ILE A 81 12.28 -5.47 -8.71
C ILE A 81 13.40 -4.71 -8.01
N TRP A 82 13.08 -3.61 -7.32
CA TRP A 82 14.08 -2.63 -6.84
C TRP A 82 14.18 -2.56 -5.32
N TYR A 83 13.09 -2.84 -4.60
CA TYR A 83 13.03 -2.66 -3.15
C TYR A 83 12.95 -4.03 -2.48
N ARG A 84 14.06 -4.45 -1.88
CA ARG A 84 14.10 -5.67 -1.08
C ARG A 84 13.63 -5.35 0.33
N TYR A 85 12.99 -6.33 0.96
CA TYR A 85 12.66 -6.28 2.38
C TYR A 85 13.83 -6.94 3.13
N ASP A 86 14.34 -6.25 4.15
CA ASP A 86 15.33 -6.80 5.07
C ASP A 86 14.69 -7.71 6.14
#